data_AF-A0A2G9FAW4-F1
#
_entry.id   AF-A0A2G9FAW4-F1
#
_cell.length_a   1.000
_cell.length_b   1.000
_cell.length_c   1.000
_cell.angle_alpha   90.00
_cell.angle_beta   90.00
_cell.angle_gamma   90.00
#
_symmetry.space_group_name_H-M   'P 1'
#
loop_
_entity.id
_entity.type
_entity.pdbx_description
1 polymer ?
#
loop_
_entity_poly.entity_id
_entity_poly.type
_entity_poly.pdbx_seq_one_letter_code
_entity_poly.pdbx_strand_id
1 'polypeptide(L)'
;MNKLIFNYLAYNNQNQNELYFKMNKIINEDSSDNTLVVVESGMAQKHYFAYVNKSKLLVKNNIIAFEDFLDRIFLSNKKVLGDIKRFFLFYSSLKEDIKKKLNINNYFECIEIADDFFEFFSYIKNKDMLKFLNLSKWQEEKFEIFFEIKEEMDKFLDENSYIPSDWLYSLENLDLTYIKKYKKIVFYDIVDFPHNFLEIINSIQSVCEVEILLQMENKDFDMENLKLNKVSLPDKQIDVKLSKYTNDLELHTMIKTNQYDGYFSTDLNKEDRYSIFTKSNKFYLNDTKFYQVIETYLNLLNGIDYKNKKYIDIFLVKENIFKNAFMSFYGLDIGDYRCFEKIISNDYRYISLELLNTDYYSYYLKDNENLKIKLKLIFETLNDIEKIKDINSLNEFLCDKFFSSKTDIDFFIEEKFDT
;
A
#
# COMPACT_ATOMS: atom_id res chain seq x y z
N MET A 1 2.97 -32.81 -10.77
CA MET A 1 2.35 -31.76 -9.94
C MET A 1 3.43 -31.25 -9.00
N ASN A 2 3.66 -29.94 -9.00
CA ASN A 2 4.54 -29.31 -8.01
C ASN A 2 3.87 -29.45 -6.64
N LYS A 3 4.62 -29.85 -5.61
CA LYS A 3 4.11 -29.96 -4.25
C LYS A 3 4.04 -28.55 -3.62
N LEU A 4 3.00 -28.26 -2.85
CA LEU A 4 2.91 -27.01 -2.09
C LEU A 4 3.99 -27.00 -1.01
N ILE A 5 4.82 -25.95 -1.02
CA ILE A 5 5.94 -25.81 -0.09
C ILE A 5 5.51 -24.88 1.02
N PHE A 6 5.65 -25.32 2.27
CA PHE A 6 5.45 -24.49 3.45
C PHE A 6 6.79 -24.23 4.12
N ASN A 7 7.10 -22.96 4.36
CA ASN A 7 8.29 -22.52 5.08
C ASN A 7 7.89 -21.64 6.26
N TYR A 8 8.55 -21.87 7.39
CA TYR A 8 8.27 -21.14 8.63
C TYR A 8 9.50 -20.34 9.04
N LEU A 9 9.31 -19.04 9.28
CA LEU A 9 10.33 -18.16 9.83
C LEU A 9 10.19 -18.07 11.34
N ALA A 10 11.33 -17.97 12.01
CA ALA A 10 11.37 -17.62 13.42
C ALA A 10 10.83 -16.19 13.64
N TYR A 11 10.27 -15.96 14.82
CA TYR A 11 9.93 -14.61 15.27
C TYR A 11 11.16 -13.71 15.31
N ASN A 12 10.93 -12.39 15.18
CA ASN A 12 11.99 -11.40 15.19
C ASN A 12 12.81 -11.44 16.49
N ASN A 13 14.13 -11.30 16.34
CA ASN A 13 15.07 -11.13 17.45
C ASN A 13 15.46 -9.66 17.57
N GLN A 14 16.05 -9.26 18.71
CA GLN A 14 16.38 -7.86 18.99
C GLN A 14 17.23 -7.18 17.89
N ASN A 15 18.05 -7.96 17.17
CA ASN A 15 19.00 -7.44 16.19
C ASN A 15 18.55 -7.60 14.74
N GLN A 16 17.49 -8.38 14.47
CA GLN A 16 17.14 -8.75 13.10
C GLN A 16 15.63 -8.99 12.96
N ASN A 17 15.04 -8.30 11.99
CA ASN A 17 13.69 -8.61 11.52
C ASN A 17 13.79 -9.67 10.41
N GLU A 18 13.38 -10.88 10.73
CA GLU A 18 13.50 -12.05 9.85
C GLU A 18 12.64 -11.91 8.60
N LEU A 19 11.45 -11.31 8.72
CA LEU A 19 10.58 -11.03 7.58
C LEU A 19 11.26 -10.08 6.59
N TYR A 20 11.84 -8.98 7.05
CA TYR A 20 12.55 -8.06 6.15
C TYR A 20 13.80 -8.70 5.54
N PHE A 21 14.58 -9.42 6.34
CA PHE A 21 15.79 -10.09 5.87
C PHE A 21 15.49 -11.11 4.77
N LYS A 22 14.51 -11.99 5.01
CA LYS A 22 14.13 -13.05 4.07
C LYS A 22 13.49 -12.47 2.81
N MET A 23 12.63 -11.46 2.92
CA MET A 23 12.06 -10.73 1.78
C MET A 23 13.19 -10.14 0.90
N ASN A 24 14.16 -9.48 1.51
CA ASN A 24 15.30 -8.90 0.80
C ASN A 24 16.16 -9.95 0.11
N LYS A 25 16.31 -11.13 0.69
CA LYS A 25 16.98 -12.27 0.07
C LYS A 25 16.21 -12.77 -1.16
N ILE A 26 14.90 -13.00 -1.03
CA ILE A 26 14.04 -13.49 -2.13
C ILE A 26 14.08 -12.56 -3.34
N ILE A 27 14.00 -11.24 -3.11
CA ILE A 27 13.90 -10.25 -4.20
C ILE A 27 15.24 -9.89 -4.83
N ASN A 28 16.37 -10.14 -4.15
CA ASN A 28 17.70 -9.71 -4.65
C ASN A 28 18.64 -10.85 -5.02
N GLU A 29 18.21 -12.10 -4.92
CA GLU A 29 18.93 -13.22 -5.53
C GLU A 29 18.85 -13.13 -7.06
N ASP A 30 19.88 -13.63 -7.77
CA ASP A 30 20.03 -13.52 -9.22
C ASP A 30 18.86 -14.11 -10.04
N SER A 31 18.01 -14.95 -9.44
CA SER A 31 16.82 -15.55 -10.05
C SER A 31 15.51 -14.80 -9.76
N SER A 32 15.54 -13.68 -9.03
CA SER A 32 14.36 -13.02 -8.47
C SER A 32 13.39 -12.42 -9.47
N ASP A 33 13.84 -12.11 -10.69
CA ASP A 33 12.97 -11.57 -11.76
C ASP A 33 11.88 -12.53 -12.20
N ASN A 34 12.05 -13.83 -11.90
CA ASN A 34 11.05 -14.86 -12.16
C ASN A 34 10.24 -15.24 -10.89
N THR A 35 10.39 -14.53 -9.78
CA THR A 35 9.68 -14.81 -8.54
C THR A 35 8.72 -13.67 -8.22
N LEU A 36 7.43 -13.98 -8.10
CA LEU A 36 6.42 -13.05 -7.60
C LEU A 36 6.23 -13.28 -6.10
N VAL A 37 6.29 -12.21 -5.32
CA VAL A 37 5.96 -12.24 -3.89
C VAL A 37 4.62 -11.56 -3.68
N VAL A 38 3.70 -12.26 -3.05
CA VAL A 38 2.36 -11.78 -2.73
C VAL A 38 2.30 -11.59 -1.22
N VAL A 39 2.00 -10.38 -0.77
CA VAL A 39 1.93 -10.03 0.66
C VAL A 39 0.50 -9.70 1.05
N GLU A 40 0.19 -9.81 2.34
CA GLU A 40 -1.16 -9.68 2.90
C GLU A 40 -1.93 -8.45 2.39
N SER A 41 -1.31 -7.26 2.40
CA SER A 41 -2.00 -6.01 2.12
C SER A 41 -1.17 -5.01 1.34
N GLY A 42 -1.82 -3.97 0.79
CA GLY A 42 -1.14 -2.84 0.14
C GLY A 42 -0.22 -2.07 1.11
N MET A 43 -0.50 -2.08 2.42
CA MET A 43 0.39 -1.49 3.42
C MET A 43 1.66 -2.33 3.59
N ALA A 44 1.54 -3.65 3.71
CA ALA A 44 2.68 -4.56 3.75
C ALA A 44 3.54 -4.43 2.49
N GLN A 45 2.90 -4.36 1.31
CA GLN A 45 3.57 -4.16 0.03
C GLN A 45 4.43 -2.90 0.05
N LYS A 46 3.87 -1.75 0.46
CA LYS A 46 4.62 -0.48 0.55
C LYS A 46 5.84 -0.59 1.46
N HIS A 47 5.69 -1.22 2.63
CA HIS A 47 6.78 -1.39 3.59
C HIS A 47 7.90 -2.28 3.05
N TYR A 48 7.58 -3.47 2.55
CA TYR A 48 8.58 -4.38 1.99
C TYR A 48 9.23 -3.80 0.74
N PHE A 49 8.44 -3.18 -0.14
CA PHE A 49 8.95 -2.49 -1.32
C PHE A 49 9.98 -1.42 -0.96
N ALA A 50 9.66 -0.55 0.00
CA ALA A 50 10.56 0.51 0.44
C ALA A 50 11.84 -0.06 1.07
N TYR A 51 11.72 -1.12 1.87
CA TYR A 51 12.87 -1.77 2.51
C TYR A 51 13.81 -2.41 1.49
N VAL A 52 13.28 -3.26 0.61
CA VAL A 52 14.07 -4.02 -0.36
C VAL A 52 14.73 -3.11 -1.38
N ASN A 53 14.04 -2.07 -1.82
CA ASN A 53 14.55 -1.13 -2.81
C ASN A 53 15.35 0.03 -2.22
N LYS A 54 15.59 0.01 -0.90
CA LYS A 54 16.39 1.02 -0.22
C LYS A 54 17.78 1.10 -0.85
N SER A 55 18.18 2.32 -1.19
CA SER A 55 19.49 2.65 -1.76
C SER A 55 19.78 2.07 -3.15
N LYS A 56 18.79 1.49 -3.84
CA LYS A 56 18.92 0.96 -5.21
C LYS A 56 18.41 1.93 -6.27
N LEU A 57 19.21 2.16 -7.30
CA LEU A 57 18.81 3.01 -8.43
C LEU A 57 17.65 2.45 -9.23
N LEU A 58 17.66 1.13 -9.49
CA LEU A 58 16.59 0.40 -10.15
C LEU A 58 15.83 -0.44 -9.12
N VAL A 59 14.51 -0.31 -9.09
CA VAL A 59 13.63 -1.06 -8.19
C VAL A 59 13.30 -2.43 -8.75
N LYS A 60 13.04 -3.37 -7.83
CA LYS A 60 12.39 -4.64 -8.11
C LYS A 60 10.91 -4.51 -7.75
N ASN A 61 10.02 -4.74 -8.73
CA ASN A 61 8.57 -4.57 -8.60
C ASN A 61 7.81 -5.89 -8.44
N ASN A 62 8.50 -6.95 -8.04
CA ASN A 62 7.93 -8.29 -7.99
C ASN A 62 7.20 -8.55 -6.67
N ILE A 63 6.74 -7.50 -5.99
CA ILE A 63 5.99 -7.55 -4.73
C ILE A 63 4.62 -6.92 -4.97
N ILE A 64 3.55 -7.67 -4.74
CA ILE A 64 2.17 -7.19 -4.90
C ILE A 64 1.33 -7.52 -3.66
N ALA A 65 0.30 -6.72 -3.42
CA ALA A 65 -0.70 -7.04 -2.41
C ALA A 65 -1.52 -8.27 -2.82
N PHE A 66 -2.13 -8.95 -1.85
CA PHE A 66 -2.96 -10.11 -2.10
C PHE A 66 -4.22 -9.74 -2.91
N GLU A 67 -4.87 -8.62 -2.59
CA GLU A 67 -5.99 -8.07 -3.36
C GLU A 67 -5.60 -7.82 -4.83
N ASP A 68 -4.46 -7.13 -5.08
CA ASP A 68 -3.93 -6.91 -6.43
C ASP A 68 -3.62 -8.21 -7.17
N PHE A 69 -3.21 -9.26 -6.44
CA PHE A 69 -2.96 -10.57 -7.02
C PHE A 69 -4.28 -11.20 -7.48
N LEU A 70 -5.31 -11.18 -6.64
CA LEU A 70 -6.64 -11.70 -6.96
C LEU A 70 -7.22 -11.00 -8.19
N ASP A 71 -7.16 -9.66 -8.25
CA ASP A 71 -7.65 -8.88 -9.40
C ASP A 71 -6.95 -9.23 -10.72
N ARG A 72 -5.69 -9.66 -10.67
CA ARG A 72 -4.90 -10.03 -11.86
C ARG A 72 -5.15 -11.45 -12.35
N ILE A 73 -5.60 -12.35 -11.48
CA ILE A 73 -5.85 -13.76 -11.82
C ILE A 73 -7.32 -14.10 -11.94
N PHE A 74 -8.23 -13.27 -11.42
CA PHE A 74 -9.66 -13.47 -11.57
C PHE A 74 -10.24 -12.45 -12.56
N LEU A 75 -10.47 -12.91 -13.77
CA LEU A 75 -11.01 -12.12 -14.86
C LEU A 75 -12.37 -12.67 -15.25
N SER A 76 -13.39 -11.80 -15.29
CA SER A 76 -14.71 -12.17 -15.76
C SER A 76 -15.07 -11.44 -17.04
N ASN A 77 -15.72 -12.16 -17.95
CA ASN A 77 -16.38 -11.55 -19.11
C ASN A 77 -17.69 -10.85 -18.71
N LYS A 78 -18.19 -11.11 -17.50
CA LYS A 78 -19.35 -10.44 -16.90
C LYS A 78 -18.92 -9.15 -16.20
N LYS A 79 -19.83 -8.18 -16.12
CA LYS A 79 -19.61 -6.94 -15.38
C LYS A 79 -19.68 -7.22 -13.87
N VAL A 80 -18.66 -6.83 -13.13
CA VAL A 80 -18.60 -7.05 -11.67
C VAL A 80 -19.47 -6.04 -10.93
N LEU A 81 -20.32 -6.51 -10.03
CA LEU A 81 -21.15 -5.72 -9.13
C LEU A 81 -20.53 -5.71 -7.73
N GLY A 82 -19.95 -4.58 -7.33
CA GLY A 82 -19.42 -4.35 -5.98
C GLY A 82 -20.26 -3.38 -5.13
N ASP A 83 -19.83 -3.22 -3.88
CA ASP A 83 -20.32 -2.23 -2.91
C ASP A 83 -21.84 -2.23 -2.71
N ILE A 84 -22.49 -1.10 -2.93
CA ILE A 84 -23.91 -0.90 -2.67
C ILE A 84 -24.81 -1.60 -3.70
N LYS A 85 -24.29 -1.88 -4.90
CA LYS A 85 -25.10 -2.40 -6.02
C LYS A 85 -25.56 -3.83 -5.76
N ARG A 86 -24.75 -4.65 -5.09
CA ARG A 86 -25.10 -6.04 -4.76
C ARG A 86 -26.26 -6.10 -3.76
N PHE A 87 -26.29 -5.19 -2.79
CA PHE A 87 -27.42 -5.08 -1.86
C PHE A 87 -28.70 -4.64 -2.56
N PHE A 88 -28.61 -3.68 -3.49
CA PHE A 88 -29.79 -3.24 -4.24
C PHE A 88 -30.35 -4.38 -5.08
N LEU A 89 -29.47 -5.15 -5.72
CA LEU A 89 -29.85 -6.35 -6.44
C LEU A 89 -30.57 -7.34 -5.53
N PHE A 90 -29.99 -7.67 -4.36
CA PHE A 90 -30.61 -8.57 -3.39
C PHE A 90 -32.03 -8.11 -3.04
N TYR A 91 -32.20 -6.85 -2.63
CA TYR A 91 -33.51 -6.29 -2.28
C TYR A 91 -34.52 -6.36 -3.43
N SER A 92 -34.08 -6.04 -4.65
CA SER A 92 -34.92 -6.09 -5.85
C SER A 92 -35.32 -7.50 -6.25
N SER A 93 -34.53 -8.52 -5.89
CA SER A 93 -34.83 -9.93 -6.12
C SER A 93 -35.79 -10.54 -5.09
N LEU A 94 -36.13 -9.82 -4.00
CA LEU A 94 -37.06 -10.32 -2.99
C LEU A 94 -38.51 -10.23 -3.45
N LYS A 95 -39.22 -11.37 -3.43
CA LYS A 95 -40.68 -11.41 -3.58
C LYS A 95 -41.38 -10.87 -2.32
N GLU A 96 -42.60 -10.35 -2.47
CA GLU A 96 -43.35 -9.73 -1.37
C GLU A 96 -43.65 -10.68 -0.19
N ASP A 97 -43.81 -11.98 -0.44
CA ASP A 97 -43.98 -12.98 0.61
C ASP A 97 -42.66 -13.24 1.36
N ILE A 98 -41.52 -13.27 0.67
CA ILE A 98 -40.19 -13.38 1.29
C ILE A 98 -39.88 -12.14 2.12
N LYS A 99 -40.16 -10.93 1.60
CA LYS A 99 -40.00 -9.68 2.37
C LYS A 99 -40.76 -9.72 3.69
N LYS A 100 -42.02 -10.21 3.67
CA LYS A 100 -42.83 -10.37 4.88
C LYS A 100 -42.25 -11.41 5.83
N LYS A 101 -41.80 -12.57 5.33
CA LYS A 101 -41.17 -13.63 6.16
C LYS A 101 -39.89 -13.14 6.86
N LEU A 102 -39.09 -12.33 6.17
CA LEU A 102 -37.84 -11.78 6.68
C LEU A 102 -38.02 -10.44 7.42
N ASN A 103 -39.25 -9.93 7.51
CA ASN A 103 -39.58 -8.63 8.11
C ASN A 103 -38.78 -7.46 7.51
N ILE A 104 -38.64 -7.44 6.18
CA ILE A 104 -37.92 -6.42 5.41
C ILE A 104 -38.94 -5.49 4.75
N ASN A 105 -38.98 -4.22 5.17
CA ASN A 105 -39.88 -3.20 4.64
C ASN A 105 -39.17 -2.20 3.72
N ASN A 106 -37.86 -2.04 3.90
CA ASN A 106 -37.05 -1.15 3.08
C ASN A 106 -35.66 -1.75 2.84
N TYR A 107 -34.94 -1.12 1.91
CA TYR A 107 -33.62 -1.55 1.48
C TYR A 107 -32.59 -1.61 2.62
N PHE A 108 -32.61 -0.69 3.59
CA PHE A 108 -31.60 -0.66 4.65
C PHE A 108 -31.74 -1.85 5.60
N GLU A 109 -32.95 -2.37 5.78
CA GLU A 109 -33.25 -3.53 6.63
C GLU A 109 -32.73 -4.85 6.05
N CYS A 110 -32.30 -4.89 4.79
CA CYS A 110 -31.80 -6.11 4.15
C CYS A 110 -30.27 -6.20 4.04
N ILE A 111 -29.50 -5.19 4.47
CA ILE A 111 -28.05 -5.14 4.25
C ILE A 111 -27.34 -6.33 4.93
N GLU A 112 -27.59 -6.56 6.23
CA GLU A 112 -26.94 -7.62 7.01
C GLU A 112 -27.26 -9.02 6.44
N ILE A 113 -28.54 -9.29 6.17
CA ILE A 113 -28.96 -10.57 5.59
C ILE A 113 -28.47 -10.77 4.14
N ALA A 114 -28.30 -9.68 3.38
CA ALA A 114 -27.72 -9.74 2.06
C ALA A 114 -26.22 -10.07 2.12
N ASP A 115 -25.48 -9.51 3.07
CA ASP A 115 -24.09 -9.88 3.33
C ASP A 115 -23.96 -11.37 3.66
N ASP A 116 -24.74 -11.86 4.63
CA ASP A 116 -24.79 -13.28 4.97
C ASP A 116 -25.13 -14.16 3.75
N PHE A 117 -26.03 -13.68 2.89
CA PHE A 117 -26.42 -14.39 1.67
C PHE A 117 -25.27 -14.48 0.67
N PHE A 118 -24.58 -13.36 0.39
CA PHE A 118 -23.47 -13.37 -0.57
C PHE A 118 -22.31 -14.22 -0.05
N GLU A 119 -22.00 -14.10 1.24
CA GLU A 119 -21.02 -14.93 1.92
C GLU A 119 -21.42 -16.41 1.84
N PHE A 120 -22.65 -16.77 2.20
CA PHE A 120 -23.16 -18.14 2.15
C PHE A 120 -22.97 -18.78 0.77
N PHE A 121 -23.35 -18.06 -0.30
CA PHE A 121 -23.20 -18.56 -1.67
C PHE A 121 -21.77 -18.48 -2.23
N SER A 122 -20.84 -17.83 -1.51
CA SER A 122 -19.42 -18.01 -1.79
C SER A 122 -18.95 -19.42 -1.40
N TYR A 123 -19.46 -19.97 -0.28
CA TYR A 123 -19.12 -21.31 0.22
C TYR A 123 -19.98 -22.43 -0.38
N ILE A 124 -21.28 -22.18 -0.54
CA ILE A 124 -22.28 -23.21 -0.88
C ILE A 124 -22.75 -23.03 -2.31
N LYS A 125 -22.36 -23.95 -3.19
CA LYS A 125 -22.74 -23.91 -4.62
C LYS A 125 -24.14 -24.45 -4.88
N ASN A 126 -24.59 -25.44 -4.11
CA ASN A 126 -25.88 -26.10 -4.32
C ASN A 126 -26.41 -26.75 -3.03
N LYS A 127 -27.69 -27.15 -3.06
CA LYS A 127 -28.37 -27.81 -1.96
C LYS A 127 -27.73 -29.14 -1.55
N ASP A 128 -27.04 -29.83 -2.46
CA ASP A 128 -26.43 -31.13 -2.16
C ASP A 128 -25.28 -31.02 -1.16
N MET A 129 -24.54 -29.90 -1.15
CA MET A 129 -23.50 -29.65 -0.16
C MET A 129 -24.03 -29.58 1.27
N LEU A 130 -25.31 -29.26 1.46
CA LEU A 130 -25.95 -29.19 2.78
C LEU A 130 -26.41 -30.55 3.30
N LYS A 131 -26.53 -31.58 2.44
CA LYS A 131 -27.07 -32.90 2.83
C LYS A 131 -26.24 -33.63 3.88
N PHE A 132 -24.96 -33.26 4.01
CA PHE A 132 -24.04 -33.86 4.97
C PHE A 132 -24.02 -33.13 6.33
N LEU A 133 -24.76 -32.03 6.45
CA LEU A 133 -24.87 -31.25 7.68
C LEU A 133 -26.10 -31.69 8.47
N ASN A 134 -25.96 -31.80 9.79
CA ASN A 134 -27.09 -32.05 10.68
C ASN A 134 -27.77 -30.72 11.01
N LEU A 135 -28.69 -30.29 10.14
CA LEU A 135 -29.37 -29.00 10.26
C LEU A 135 -30.60 -29.10 11.17
N SER A 136 -30.81 -28.07 11.97
CA SER A 136 -32.07 -27.89 12.68
C SER A 136 -33.15 -27.34 11.75
N LYS A 137 -34.42 -27.61 12.05
CA LYS A 137 -35.55 -27.24 11.19
C LYS A 137 -35.57 -25.76 10.77
N TRP A 138 -35.23 -24.84 11.68
CA TRP A 138 -35.20 -23.41 11.35
C TRP A 138 -34.05 -23.03 10.40
N GLN A 139 -32.94 -23.79 10.39
CA GLN A 139 -31.84 -23.59 9.44
C GLN A 139 -32.24 -24.06 8.04
N GLU A 140 -32.92 -25.21 7.95
CA GLU A 140 -33.46 -25.72 6.68
C GLU A 140 -34.43 -24.70 6.06
N GLU A 141 -35.38 -24.19 6.85
CA GLU A 141 -36.34 -23.16 6.41
C GLU A 141 -35.64 -21.88 5.93
N LYS A 142 -34.58 -21.43 6.62
CA LYS A 142 -33.79 -20.26 6.18
C LYS A 142 -33.04 -20.52 4.87
N PHE A 143 -32.39 -21.68 4.73
CA PHE A 143 -31.65 -22.01 3.52
C PHE A 143 -32.57 -22.18 2.32
N GLU A 144 -33.77 -22.74 2.49
CA GLU A 144 -34.77 -22.79 1.43
C GLU A 144 -35.10 -21.39 0.89
N ILE A 145 -35.28 -20.41 1.79
CA ILE A 145 -35.48 -19.00 1.40
C ILE A 145 -34.26 -18.47 0.63
N PHE A 146 -33.04 -18.75 1.10
CA PHE A 146 -31.81 -18.32 0.41
C PHE A 146 -31.72 -18.90 -1.00
N PHE A 147 -32.02 -20.20 -1.19
CA PHE A 147 -32.03 -20.77 -2.54
C PHE A 147 -33.13 -20.19 -3.43
N GLU A 148 -34.31 -19.88 -2.88
CA GLU A 148 -35.36 -19.22 -3.65
C GLU A 148 -34.93 -17.82 -4.12
N ILE A 149 -34.30 -17.03 -3.25
CA ILE A 149 -33.74 -15.72 -3.61
C ILE A 149 -32.64 -15.88 -4.66
N LYS A 150 -31.76 -16.87 -4.50
CA LYS A 150 -30.66 -17.15 -5.42
C LYS A 150 -31.15 -17.47 -6.83
N GLU A 151 -32.20 -18.28 -6.97
CA GLU A 151 -32.78 -18.61 -8.27
C GLU A 151 -33.31 -17.38 -9.02
N GLU A 152 -33.98 -16.46 -8.33
CA GLU A 152 -34.46 -15.21 -8.95
C GLU A 152 -33.31 -14.26 -9.29
N MET A 153 -32.31 -14.19 -8.41
CA MET A 153 -31.16 -13.32 -8.63
C MET A 153 -30.26 -13.82 -9.77
N ASP A 154 -30.05 -15.13 -9.90
CA ASP A 154 -29.26 -15.73 -10.98
C ASP A 154 -29.85 -15.46 -12.36
N LYS A 155 -31.18 -15.53 -12.50
CA LYS A 155 -31.86 -15.13 -13.74
C LYS A 155 -31.50 -13.70 -14.14
N PHE A 156 -31.60 -12.76 -13.20
CA PHE A 156 -31.25 -11.37 -13.45
C PHE A 156 -29.77 -11.19 -13.82
N LEU A 157 -28.87 -11.85 -13.09
CA LEU A 157 -27.43 -11.78 -13.31
C LEU A 157 -27.04 -12.33 -14.68
N ASP A 158 -27.62 -13.45 -15.10
CA ASP A 158 -27.34 -14.06 -16.40
C ASP A 158 -27.91 -13.24 -17.56
N GLU A 159 -29.15 -12.76 -17.46
CA GLU A 159 -29.77 -11.90 -18.47
C GLU A 159 -28.98 -10.62 -18.74
N ASN A 160 -28.37 -10.06 -17.70
CA ASN A 160 -27.64 -8.79 -17.78
C ASN A 160 -26.11 -8.96 -17.82
N SER A 161 -25.61 -10.20 -17.84
CA SER A 161 -24.17 -10.51 -17.82
C SER A 161 -23.43 -9.83 -16.65
N TYR A 162 -23.98 -9.96 -15.44
CA TYR A 162 -23.40 -9.46 -14.19
C TYR A 162 -22.87 -10.59 -13.30
N ILE A 163 -21.90 -10.27 -12.45
CA ILE A 163 -21.41 -11.15 -11.38
C ILE A 163 -21.15 -10.34 -10.10
N PRO A 164 -21.67 -10.75 -8.93
CA PRO A 164 -21.28 -10.16 -7.64
C PRO A 164 -19.79 -10.35 -7.36
N SER A 165 -19.14 -9.36 -6.75
CA SER A 165 -17.72 -9.43 -6.37
C SER A 165 -17.39 -10.64 -5.49
N ASP A 166 -18.30 -11.01 -4.59
CA ASP A 166 -18.15 -12.12 -3.64
C ASP A 166 -17.99 -13.48 -4.34
N TRP A 167 -18.45 -13.59 -5.59
CA TRP A 167 -18.43 -14.82 -6.38
C TRP A 167 -17.38 -14.80 -7.50
N LEU A 168 -16.62 -13.70 -7.60
CA LEU A 168 -15.59 -13.53 -8.63
C LEU A 168 -14.47 -14.55 -8.47
N TYR A 169 -14.07 -14.85 -7.24
CA TYR A 169 -12.94 -15.70 -6.91
C TYR A 169 -13.29 -17.18 -7.07
N SER A 170 -13.55 -17.63 -8.29
CA SER A 170 -13.90 -19.02 -8.62
C SER A 170 -13.02 -19.55 -9.76
N LEU A 171 -12.89 -20.88 -9.85
CA LEU A 171 -12.13 -21.53 -10.92
C LEU A 171 -12.62 -21.14 -12.33
N GLU A 172 -13.89 -20.77 -12.48
CA GLU A 172 -14.48 -20.36 -13.76
C GLU A 172 -13.92 -19.03 -14.26
N ASN A 173 -13.56 -18.13 -13.35
CA ASN A 173 -12.99 -16.82 -13.67
C ASN A 173 -11.45 -16.81 -13.56
N LEU A 174 -10.81 -17.95 -13.27
CA LEU A 174 -9.37 -18.03 -13.06
C LEU A 174 -8.61 -17.97 -14.39
N ASP A 175 -7.87 -16.88 -14.61
CA ASP A 175 -6.91 -16.71 -15.69
C ASP A 175 -5.47 -16.75 -15.19
N LEU A 176 -4.72 -17.77 -15.63
CA LEU A 176 -3.32 -17.98 -15.26
C LEU A 176 -2.35 -17.25 -16.20
N THR A 177 -2.84 -16.45 -17.16
CA THR A 177 -1.97 -15.76 -18.13
C THR A 177 -1.00 -14.79 -17.47
N TYR A 178 -1.45 -14.04 -16.47
CA TYR A 178 -0.60 -13.11 -15.72
C TYR A 178 0.59 -13.81 -15.03
N ILE A 179 0.39 -15.04 -14.53
CA ILE A 179 1.38 -15.74 -13.72
C ILE A 179 2.37 -16.58 -14.53
N LYS A 180 2.09 -16.90 -15.80
CA LYS A 180 2.95 -17.74 -16.66
C LYS A 180 4.38 -17.24 -16.82
N LYS A 181 4.61 -15.92 -16.64
CA LYS A 181 5.93 -15.32 -16.71
C LYS A 181 6.80 -15.60 -15.47
N TYR A 182 6.21 -16.02 -14.36
CA TYR A 182 6.93 -16.32 -13.13
C TYR A 182 7.21 -17.82 -13.02
N LYS A 183 8.42 -18.16 -12.60
CA LYS A 183 8.80 -19.53 -12.25
C LYS A 183 8.29 -19.92 -10.87
N LYS A 184 8.12 -18.94 -9.97
CA LYS A 184 7.74 -19.16 -8.58
C LYS A 184 6.83 -18.03 -8.06
N ILE A 185 5.86 -18.40 -7.24
CA ILE A 185 5.05 -17.47 -6.43
C ILE A 185 5.28 -17.79 -4.96
N VAL A 186 5.54 -16.76 -4.16
CA VAL A 186 5.67 -16.85 -2.71
C VAL A 186 4.54 -16.05 -2.06
N PHE A 187 3.59 -16.73 -1.42
CA PHE A 187 2.64 -16.08 -0.52
C PHE A 187 3.34 -15.84 0.81
N TYR A 188 3.54 -14.56 1.14
CA TYR A 188 4.46 -14.12 2.16
C TYR A 188 3.70 -13.53 3.34
N ASP A 189 3.68 -14.29 4.42
CA ASP A 189 3.07 -13.98 5.71
C ASP A 189 1.55 -13.71 5.63
N ILE A 190 0.86 -14.52 4.82
CA ILE A 190 -0.61 -14.49 4.68
C ILE A 190 -1.19 -15.63 5.50
N VAL A 191 -1.99 -15.29 6.52
CA VAL A 191 -2.47 -16.25 7.52
C VAL A 191 -3.92 -16.69 7.31
N ASP A 192 -4.64 -16.00 6.43
CA ASP A 192 -6.05 -16.27 6.15
C ASP A 192 -6.29 -16.17 4.65
N PHE A 193 -6.54 -17.32 4.03
CA PHE A 193 -6.84 -17.41 2.61
C PHE A 193 -8.34 -17.64 2.39
N PRO A 194 -8.89 -17.24 1.23
CA PRO A 194 -10.26 -17.60 0.87
C PRO A 194 -10.48 -19.11 0.94
N HIS A 195 -11.67 -19.54 1.33
CA HIS A 195 -11.96 -20.95 1.62
C HIS A 195 -11.70 -21.91 0.44
N ASN A 196 -11.88 -21.45 -0.80
CA ASN A 196 -11.65 -22.22 -2.00
C ASN A 196 -10.23 -22.08 -2.55
N PHE A 197 -9.37 -21.31 -1.88
CA PHE A 197 -8.08 -20.91 -2.43
C PHE A 197 -7.10 -22.08 -2.55
N LEU A 198 -7.29 -23.18 -1.81
CA LEU A 198 -6.51 -24.39 -2.01
C LEU A 198 -6.70 -24.97 -3.43
N GLU A 199 -7.93 -24.97 -3.95
CA GLU A 199 -8.22 -25.39 -5.33
C GLU A 199 -7.56 -24.44 -6.35
N ILE A 200 -7.54 -23.15 -6.05
CA ILE A 200 -6.88 -22.11 -6.84
C ILE A 200 -5.36 -22.35 -6.85
N ILE A 201 -4.74 -22.59 -5.69
CA ILE A 201 -3.31 -22.89 -5.58
C ILE A 201 -2.95 -24.14 -6.38
N ASN A 202 -3.76 -25.21 -6.29
CA ASN A 202 -3.52 -26.42 -7.09
C ASN A 202 -3.53 -26.14 -8.60
N SER A 203 -4.39 -25.21 -9.04
CA SER A 203 -4.44 -24.77 -10.43
C SER A 203 -3.20 -23.94 -10.80
N ILE A 204 -2.76 -23.03 -9.94
CA ILE A 204 -1.52 -22.24 -10.08
C ILE A 204 -0.29 -23.16 -10.16
N GLN A 205 -0.24 -24.23 -9.37
CA GLN A 205 0.86 -25.21 -9.32
C GLN A 205 1.04 -26.02 -10.60
N SER A 206 0.06 -26.02 -11.50
CA SER A 206 0.22 -26.58 -12.85
C SER A 206 1.12 -25.72 -13.74
N VAL A 207 1.34 -24.45 -13.39
CA VAL A 207 2.08 -23.46 -14.18
C VAL A 207 3.42 -23.09 -13.55
N CYS A 208 3.47 -22.90 -12.23
CA CYS A 208 4.69 -22.47 -11.52
C CYS A 208 4.86 -23.17 -10.16
N GLU A 209 6.01 -22.96 -9.52
CA GLU A 209 6.21 -23.35 -8.12
C GLU A 209 5.41 -22.41 -7.20
N VAL A 210 4.83 -22.94 -6.12
CA VAL A 210 4.12 -22.16 -5.10
C VAL A 210 4.70 -22.48 -3.73
N GLU A 211 5.06 -21.41 -3.01
CA GLU A 211 5.52 -21.45 -1.63
C GLU A 211 4.61 -20.58 -0.75
N ILE A 212 4.25 -21.08 0.42
CA ILE A 212 3.65 -20.30 1.50
C ILE A 212 4.70 -20.16 2.59
N LEU A 213 5.06 -18.92 2.91
CA LEU A 213 6.08 -18.58 3.89
C LEU A 213 5.44 -17.78 5.02
N LEU A 214 5.54 -18.25 6.26
CA LEU A 214 4.84 -17.67 7.42
C LEU A 214 5.80 -17.40 8.58
N GLN A 215 5.66 -16.27 9.28
CA GLN A 215 6.38 -16.03 10.55
C GLN A 215 5.56 -16.53 11.74
N MET A 216 5.57 -17.84 11.96
CA MET A 216 4.90 -18.49 13.10
C MET A 216 5.42 -19.90 13.34
N GLU A 217 4.98 -20.53 14.43
CA GLU A 217 5.19 -21.96 14.63
C GLU A 217 4.35 -22.79 13.66
N ASN A 218 4.90 -23.91 13.17
CA ASN A 218 4.20 -24.77 12.21
C ASN A 218 2.86 -25.33 12.70
N LYS A 219 2.73 -25.53 14.01
CA LYS A 219 1.52 -26.06 14.67
C LYS A 219 0.36 -25.05 14.71
N ASP A 220 0.64 -23.79 14.41
CA ASP A 220 -0.32 -22.68 14.52
C ASP A 220 -1.13 -22.47 13.25
N PHE A 221 -0.65 -23.00 12.11
CA PHE A 221 -1.28 -22.88 10.81
C PHE A 221 -1.86 -24.22 10.34
N ASP A 222 -3.12 -24.21 9.91
CA ASP A 222 -3.78 -25.34 9.27
C ASP A 222 -3.43 -25.36 7.78
N MET A 223 -2.53 -26.27 7.39
CA MET A 223 -2.08 -26.43 6.00
C MET A 223 -3.16 -26.99 5.07
N GLU A 224 -4.17 -27.70 5.60
CA GLU A 224 -5.24 -28.30 4.79
C GLU A 224 -6.27 -27.25 4.41
N ASN A 225 -6.64 -26.38 5.35
CA ASN A 225 -7.63 -25.32 5.14
C ASN A 225 -7.02 -23.95 4.83
N LEU A 226 -5.69 -23.83 4.83
CA LEU A 226 -4.94 -22.59 4.61
C LEU A 226 -5.38 -21.45 5.53
N LYS A 227 -5.48 -21.72 6.84
CA LYS A 227 -5.93 -20.73 7.82
C LYS A 227 -5.19 -20.82 9.14
N LEU A 228 -5.18 -19.73 9.88
CA LEU A 228 -4.70 -19.69 11.25
C LEU A 228 -5.60 -20.55 12.16
N ASN A 229 -4.99 -21.49 12.89
CA ASN A 229 -5.68 -22.33 13.87
C ASN A 229 -5.52 -21.77 15.29
N LYS A 230 -4.31 -21.34 15.63
CA LYS A 230 -3.97 -20.76 16.94
C LYS A 230 -2.78 -19.83 16.81
N VAL A 231 -2.47 -19.07 17.85
CA VAL A 231 -1.26 -18.23 17.92
C VAL A 231 -0.46 -18.63 19.15
N SER A 232 0.75 -19.14 18.94
CA SER A 232 1.73 -19.37 19.99
C SER A 232 2.56 -18.11 20.19
N LEU A 233 2.66 -17.64 21.42
CA LEU A 233 3.58 -16.55 21.75
C LEU A 233 5.00 -17.09 21.87
N PRO A 234 6.02 -16.35 21.41
CA PRO A 234 7.40 -16.74 21.63
C PRO A 234 7.68 -16.78 23.13
N ASP A 235 8.32 -17.85 23.59
CA ASP A 235 8.70 -18.03 24.99
C ASP A 235 9.90 -17.11 25.32
N LYS A 236 9.60 -15.82 25.51
CA LYS A 236 10.57 -14.79 25.86
C LYS A 236 10.37 -14.38 27.32
N GLN A 237 11.42 -14.56 28.12
CA GLN A 237 11.47 -14.00 29.45
C GLN A 237 11.73 -12.49 29.35
N ILE A 238 10.66 -11.70 29.45
CA ILE A 238 10.74 -10.24 29.45
C ILE A 238 10.83 -9.77 30.90
N ASP A 239 11.95 -9.16 31.28
CA ASP A 239 12.08 -8.52 32.59
C ASP A 239 11.46 -7.10 32.52
N VAL A 240 10.21 -6.99 32.98
CA VAL A 240 9.49 -5.71 33.00
C VAL A 240 9.74 -5.01 34.33
N LYS A 241 10.41 -3.86 34.29
CA LYS A 241 10.57 -3.00 35.46
C LYS A 241 9.58 -1.85 35.45
N LEU A 242 8.70 -1.85 36.45
CA LEU A 242 7.82 -0.72 36.72
C LEU A 242 8.63 0.39 37.39
N SER A 243 8.72 1.54 36.72
CA SER A 243 9.36 2.73 37.28
C SER A 243 8.33 3.83 37.46
N LYS A 244 8.30 4.43 38.66
CA LYS A 244 7.44 5.57 38.97
C LYS A 244 8.24 6.86 38.79
N TYR A 245 7.64 7.85 38.13
CA TYR A 245 8.16 9.19 37.99
C TYR A 245 7.10 10.20 38.43
N THR A 246 7.54 11.40 38.79
CA THR A 246 6.68 12.48 39.31
C THR A 246 6.33 13.51 38.25
N ASN A 247 7.18 13.69 37.22
CA ASN A 247 6.98 14.64 36.14
C ASN A 247 7.77 14.26 34.88
N ASP A 248 7.46 14.91 33.75
CA ASP A 248 8.04 14.60 32.44
C ASP A 248 9.57 14.84 32.37
N LEU A 249 10.11 15.74 33.20
CA LEU A 249 11.55 16.05 33.23
C LEU A 249 12.36 14.90 33.85
N GLU A 250 11.79 14.27 34.88
CA GLU A 250 12.31 13.06 35.51
C GLU A 250 12.30 11.89 34.51
N LEU A 251 11.18 11.70 33.79
CA LEU A 251 11.06 10.70 32.73
C LEU A 251 12.12 10.90 31.63
N HIS A 252 12.28 12.12 31.13
CA HIS A 252 13.28 12.43 30.10
C HIS A 252 14.72 12.14 30.57
N THR A 253 15.03 12.38 31.85
CA THR A 253 16.33 12.07 32.43
C THR A 253 16.55 10.55 32.51
N MET A 254 15.51 9.80 32.89
CA MET A 254 15.55 8.33 32.90
C MET A 254 15.76 7.75 31.50
N ILE A 255 15.08 8.29 30.48
CA ILE A 255 15.27 7.88 29.08
C ILE A 255 16.71 8.18 28.62
N LYS A 256 17.20 9.41 28.84
CA LYS A 256 18.55 9.81 28.40
C LYS A 256 19.68 9.02 29.05
N THR A 257 19.45 8.50 30.25
CA THR A 257 20.45 7.68 30.96
C THR A 257 20.45 6.22 30.51
N ASN A 258 19.62 5.84 29.51
CA ASN A 258 19.59 4.52 28.87
C ASN A 258 19.56 3.36 29.88
N GLN A 259 18.75 3.46 30.94
CA GLN A 259 18.64 2.35 31.89
C GLN A 259 17.94 1.13 31.27
N TYR A 260 17.11 1.31 30.24
CA TYR A 260 16.31 0.25 29.61
C TYR A 260 16.16 0.46 28.10
N ASP A 261 15.93 -0.64 27.37
CA ASP A 261 15.82 -0.67 25.90
C ASP A 261 14.50 -0.08 25.35
N GLY A 262 13.52 0.22 26.20
CA GLY A 262 12.24 0.81 25.80
C GLY A 262 11.41 1.28 27.00
N TYR A 263 10.60 2.32 26.79
CA TYR A 263 9.69 2.89 27.78
C TYR A 263 8.27 2.85 27.23
N PHE A 264 7.32 2.38 28.04
CA PHE A 264 5.91 2.28 27.68
C PHE A 264 5.07 2.96 28.76
N SER A 265 4.20 3.89 28.37
CA SER A 265 3.26 4.53 29.29
C SER A 265 2.04 3.63 29.50
N THR A 266 1.54 3.54 30.74
CA THR A 266 0.25 2.90 31.03
C THR A 266 -0.95 3.83 30.80
N ASP A 267 -0.70 5.10 30.47
CA ASP A 267 -1.75 6.10 30.25
C ASP A 267 -2.19 6.11 28.78
N LEU A 268 -3.33 5.48 28.49
CA LEU A 268 -3.93 5.35 27.15
C LEU A 268 -4.24 6.70 26.47
N ASN A 269 -4.24 7.81 27.21
CA ASN A 269 -4.61 9.14 26.69
C ASN A 269 -3.40 10.03 26.34
N LYS A 270 -2.17 9.57 26.57
CA LYS A 270 -0.96 10.33 26.21
C LYS A 270 -0.35 9.75 24.96
N GLU A 271 -0.44 10.46 23.83
CA GLU A 271 0.41 10.20 22.68
C GLU A 271 1.88 10.34 23.11
N ASP A 272 2.66 9.25 23.05
CA ASP A 272 4.08 9.22 23.40
C ASP A 272 4.99 9.99 22.40
N ARG A 273 4.42 10.87 21.58
CA ARG A 273 5.17 11.72 20.63
C ARG A 273 5.12 13.18 21.09
N TYR A 274 6.04 13.55 21.98
CA TYR A 274 6.33 14.96 22.24
C TYR A 274 7.01 15.58 21.00
N SER A 275 6.25 16.32 20.19
CA SER A 275 6.81 17.20 19.16
C SER A 275 6.69 18.66 19.60
N ILE A 276 7.82 19.25 19.97
CA ILE A 276 7.97 20.69 20.29
C ILE A 276 7.97 21.54 19.00
N PHE A 277 7.90 20.89 17.83
CA PHE A 277 7.91 21.51 16.51
C PHE A 277 6.59 21.26 15.78
N THR A 278 5.46 21.28 16.49
CA THR A 278 4.16 21.42 15.85
C THR A 278 4.16 22.66 14.97
N LYS A 279 3.62 22.52 13.75
CA LYS A 279 3.61 23.56 12.73
C LYS A 279 3.16 24.89 13.33
N SER A 280 3.97 25.93 13.11
CA SER A 280 3.64 27.32 13.42
C SER A 280 2.20 27.65 12.99
N ASN A 281 1.37 28.12 13.93
CA ASN A 281 -0.02 28.55 13.72
C ASN A 281 -0.16 29.84 12.87
N LYS A 282 0.87 30.28 12.13
CA LYS A 282 0.72 31.39 11.17
C LYS A 282 0.22 30.85 9.83
N PHE A 283 -1.04 30.41 9.79
CA PHE A 283 -1.74 29.94 8.59
C PHE A 283 -1.75 30.96 7.42
N TYR A 284 -1.46 32.23 7.69
CA TYR A 284 -1.55 33.32 6.71
C TYR A 284 -0.47 33.30 5.60
N LEU A 285 0.70 32.69 5.83
CA LEU A 285 1.79 32.69 4.83
C LEU A 285 1.94 31.38 4.06
N ASN A 286 1.31 30.30 4.54
CA ASN A 286 1.48 28.96 3.98
C ASN A 286 0.92 28.83 2.55
N ASP A 287 -0.03 29.70 2.20
CA ASP A 287 -0.69 29.71 0.88
C ASP A 287 0.00 30.64 -0.13
N THR A 288 1.11 31.30 0.24
CA THR A 288 1.86 32.15 -0.71
C THR A 288 2.70 31.29 -1.64
N LYS A 289 2.87 31.73 -2.89
CA LYS A 289 3.72 31.10 -3.90
C LYS A 289 5.16 30.98 -3.39
N PHE A 290 5.67 32.02 -2.72
CA PHE A 290 7.02 32.00 -2.16
C PHE A 290 7.16 30.91 -1.10
N TYR A 291 6.24 30.84 -0.13
CA TYR A 291 6.26 29.79 0.87
C TYR A 291 6.15 28.39 0.25
N GLN A 292 5.24 28.19 -0.70
CA GLN A 292 5.08 26.90 -1.37
C GLN A 292 6.37 26.46 -2.09
N VAL A 293 7.09 27.40 -2.72
CA VAL A 293 8.37 27.11 -3.37
C VAL A 293 9.45 26.75 -2.34
N ILE A 294 9.56 27.50 -1.24
CA ILE A 294 10.52 27.22 -0.18
C ILE A 294 10.19 25.91 0.57
N GLU A 295 8.91 25.64 0.86
CA GLU A 295 8.46 24.40 1.48
C GLU A 295 8.79 23.20 0.60
N THR A 296 8.63 23.34 -0.73
CA THR A 296 9.04 22.32 -1.70
C THR A 296 10.54 22.03 -1.58
N TYR A 297 11.38 23.07 -1.53
CA TYR A 297 12.82 22.91 -1.33
C TYR A 297 13.17 22.25 0.02
N LEU A 298 12.51 22.63 1.09
CA LEU A 298 12.68 22.02 2.41
C LEU A 298 12.32 20.53 2.40
N ASN A 299 11.22 20.16 1.74
CA ASN A 299 10.80 18.76 1.61
C ASN A 299 11.84 17.94 0.82
N LEU A 300 12.38 18.50 -0.27
CA LEU A 300 13.43 17.86 -1.05
C LEU A 300 14.70 17.68 -0.22
N LEU A 301 15.15 18.70 0.52
CA LEU A 301 16.32 18.63 1.41
C LEU A 301 16.16 17.56 2.49
N ASN A 302 14.99 17.50 3.13
CA ASN A 302 14.68 16.48 4.14
C ASN A 302 14.63 15.06 3.53
N GLY A 303 14.37 14.96 2.24
CA GLY A 303 14.36 13.72 1.47
C GLY A 303 15.72 13.24 0.96
N ILE A 304 16.79 14.02 1.12
CA ILE A 304 18.13 13.63 0.67
C ILE A 304 18.65 12.49 1.54
N ASP A 305 18.97 11.37 0.91
CA ASP A 305 19.71 10.27 1.55
C ASP A 305 21.21 10.60 1.58
N TYR A 306 21.63 11.36 2.59
CA TYR A 306 23.04 11.72 2.80
C TYR A 306 23.94 10.50 3.03
N LYS A 307 23.37 9.36 3.44
CA LYS A 307 24.14 8.11 3.60
C LYS A 307 24.38 7.42 2.26
N ASN A 308 23.55 7.70 1.25
CA ASN A 308 23.63 7.10 -0.07
C ASN A 308 23.79 8.14 -1.18
N LYS A 309 25.01 8.66 -1.34
CA LYS A 309 25.42 9.52 -2.48
C LYS A 309 24.50 10.74 -2.73
N LYS A 310 23.81 11.23 -1.70
CA LYS A 310 22.85 12.34 -1.75
C LYS A 310 21.74 12.13 -2.79
N TYR A 311 21.23 10.91 -2.86
CA TYR A 311 20.11 10.57 -3.73
C TYR A 311 18.79 10.99 -3.11
N ILE A 312 17.84 11.41 -3.96
CA ILE A 312 16.48 11.76 -3.55
C ILE A 312 15.51 10.79 -4.21
N ASP A 313 14.54 10.31 -3.43
CA ASP A 313 13.47 9.47 -3.93
C ASP A 313 12.66 10.18 -5.03
N ILE A 314 12.55 9.55 -6.20
CA ILE A 314 11.92 10.15 -7.38
C ILE A 314 10.44 10.45 -7.16
N PHE A 315 9.75 9.67 -6.30
CA PHE A 315 8.35 9.91 -5.97
C PHE A 315 8.21 11.15 -5.09
N LEU A 316 9.11 11.33 -4.12
CA LEU A 316 9.17 12.55 -3.33
C LEU A 316 9.45 13.75 -4.22
N VAL A 317 10.36 13.63 -5.19
CA VAL A 317 10.63 14.69 -6.16
C VAL A 317 9.36 15.01 -6.95
N LYS A 318 8.69 14.01 -7.51
CA LYS A 318 7.43 14.16 -8.26
C LYS A 318 6.37 14.92 -7.45
N GLU A 319 6.08 14.46 -6.24
CA GLU A 319 5.05 15.03 -5.36
C GLU A 319 5.34 16.49 -4.98
N ASN A 320 6.59 16.91 -5.05
CA ASN A 320 7.03 18.24 -4.66
C ASN A 320 7.20 19.19 -5.85
N ILE A 321 7.93 18.81 -6.91
CA ILE A 321 8.22 19.71 -8.03
C ILE A 321 7.01 19.98 -8.93
N PHE A 322 6.02 19.07 -8.96
CA PHE A 322 4.82 19.22 -9.78
C PHE A 322 3.64 19.88 -9.03
N LYS A 323 3.93 20.68 -8.00
CA LYS A 323 2.96 21.59 -7.37
C LYS A 323 2.83 22.89 -8.18
N ASN A 324 1.63 23.47 -8.26
CA ASN A 324 1.31 24.61 -9.12
C ASN A 324 2.32 25.78 -9.04
N ALA A 325 2.68 26.25 -7.84
CA ALA A 325 3.62 27.36 -7.68
C ALA A 325 5.04 27.01 -8.13
N PHE A 326 5.52 25.81 -7.77
CA PHE A 326 6.86 25.34 -8.14
C PHE A 326 6.98 25.09 -9.65
N MET A 327 5.95 24.49 -10.25
CA MET A 327 5.87 24.32 -11.70
C MET A 327 5.92 25.65 -12.42
N SER A 328 5.11 26.62 -11.98
CA SER A 328 5.06 27.93 -12.63
C SER A 328 6.39 28.67 -12.52
N PHE A 329 7.08 28.58 -11.38
CA PHE A 329 8.36 29.23 -11.15
C PHE A 329 9.49 28.67 -12.03
N TYR A 330 9.60 27.34 -12.15
CA TYR A 330 10.59 26.68 -13.01
C TYR A 330 10.13 26.47 -14.46
N GLY A 331 8.91 26.94 -14.79
CA GLY A 331 8.28 26.73 -16.09
C GLY A 331 8.03 25.25 -16.44
N LEU A 332 7.83 24.37 -15.45
CA LEU A 332 7.44 22.97 -15.68
C LEU A 332 6.00 22.88 -16.19
N ASP A 333 5.75 21.99 -17.14
CA ASP A 333 4.42 21.81 -17.73
C ASP A 333 3.93 20.33 -17.67
N ILE A 334 2.77 20.07 -18.27
CA ILE A 334 2.18 18.72 -18.32
C ILE A 334 3.03 17.76 -19.17
N GLY A 335 3.73 18.28 -20.19
CA GLY A 335 4.66 17.49 -21.00
C GLY A 335 5.87 17.03 -20.19
N ASP A 336 6.40 17.91 -19.35
CA ASP A 336 7.45 17.62 -18.38
C ASP A 336 6.99 16.56 -17.37
N TYR A 337 5.79 16.70 -16.80
CA TYR A 337 5.20 15.70 -15.92
C TYR A 337 5.12 14.32 -16.59
N ARG A 338 4.58 14.24 -17.81
CA ARG A 338 4.48 12.97 -18.55
C ARG A 338 5.85 12.36 -18.86
N CYS A 339 6.86 13.18 -19.15
CA CYS A 339 8.22 12.71 -19.36
C CYS A 339 8.83 12.16 -18.06
N PHE A 340 8.62 12.86 -16.93
CA PHE A 340 9.05 12.40 -15.62
C PHE A 340 8.39 11.07 -15.22
N GLU A 341 7.10 10.89 -15.51
CA GLU A 341 6.37 9.63 -15.29
C GLU A 341 6.98 8.45 -16.07
N LYS A 342 7.52 8.70 -17.27
CA LYS A 342 8.23 7.64 -18.02
C LYS A 342 9.46 7.16 -17.26
N ILE A 343 10.20 8.05 -16.58
CA ILE A 343 11.36 7.66 -15.77
C ILE A 343 10.91 6.74 -14.63
N ILE A 344 9.83 7.10 -13.94
CA ILE A 344 9.25 6.28 -12.86
C ILE A 344 8.75 4.93 -13.38
N SER A 345 8.09 4.92 -14.53
CA SER A 345 7.54 3.70 -15.16
C SER A 345 8.61 2.70 -15.61
N ASN A 346 9.87 3.11 -15.66
CA ASN A 346 11.03 2.26 -15.98
C ASN A 346 11.83 1.89 -14.71
N ASP A 347 11.15 1.86 -13.56
CA ASP A 347 11.69 1.32 -12.31
C ASP A 347 12.87 2.10 -11.71
N TYR A 348 13.01 3.39 -12.01
CA TYR A 348 13.98 4.23 -11.30
C TYR A 348 13.43 4.65 -9.94
N ARG A 349 14.24 4.51 -8.86
CA ARG A 349 13.85 4.96 -7.51
C ARG A 349 14.40 6.31 -7.13
N TYR A 350 15.60 6.61 -7.58
CA TYR A 350 16.36 7.77 -7.11
C TYR A 350 16.73 8.68 -8.26
N ILE A 351 16.92 9.96 -7.94
CA ILE A 351 17.42 11.00 -8.81
C ILE A 351 18.35 11.93 -8.02
N SER A 352 19.37 12.46 -8.68
CA SER A 352 20.31 13.42 -8.12
C SER A 352 20.98 14.24 -9.22
N LEU A 353 21.64 15.33 -8.84
CA LEU A 353 22.43 16.14 -9.78
C LEU A 353 23.52 15.32 -10.48
N GLU A 354 24.18 14.42 -9.74
CA GLU A 354 25.22 13.54 -10.28
C GLU A 354 24.66 12.62 -11.38
N LEU A 355 23.50 12.00 -11.15
CA LEU A 355 22.84 11.10 -12.11
C LEU A 355 22.33 11.86 -13.35
N LEU A 356 21.87 13.11 -13.17
CA LEU A 356 21.49 14.00 -14.27
C LEU A 356 22.70 14.45 -15.12
N ASN A 357 23.89 14.55 -14.52
CA ASN A 357 25.12 14.97 -15.19
C ASN A 357 25.87 13.82 -15.87
N THR A 358 25.73 12.60 -15.38
CA THR A 358 26.34 11.39 -15.96
C THR A 358 25.51 10.78 -17.10
N ASP A 359 24.50 11.49 -17.60
CA ASP A 359 23.61 11.06 -18.68
C ASP A 359 22.87 9.74 -18.39
N TYR A 360 22.72 9.38 -17.11
CA TYR A 360 22.08 8.14 -16.69
C TYR A 360 20.61 8.04 -17.15
N TYR A 361 19.92 9.19 -17.23
CA TYR A 361 18.55 9.30 -17.77
C TYR A 361 18.49 9.75 -19.22
N SER A 362 19.63 9.85 -19.92
CA SER A 362 19.68 10.43 -21.28
C SER A 362 18.75 9.72 -22.26
N TYR A 363 18.59 8.40 -22.16
CA TYR A 363 17.65 7.64 -22.98
C TYR A 363 16.19 8.13 -22.81
N TYR A 364 15.78 8.50 -21.60
CA TYR A 364 14.40 8.91 -21.28
C TYR A 364 14.17 10.41 -21.44
N LEU A 365 15.21 11.22 -21.22
CA LEU A 365 15.19 12.67 -21.35
C LEU A 365 15.51 13.15 -22.78
N LYS A 366 15.86 12.25 -23.71
CA LYS A 366 16.16 12.56 -25.12
C LYS A 366 15.02 13.28 -25.82
N ASP A 367 13.77 12.95 -25.49
CA ASP A 367 12.58 13.57 -26.08
C ASP A 367 12.24 14.93 -25.44
N ASN A 368 12.88 15.32 -24.34
CA ASN A 368 12.59 16.55 -23.61
C ASN A 368 13.85 17.10 -22.91
N GLU A 369 14.77 17.67 -23.70
CA GLU A 369 15.97 18.34 -23.17
C GLU A 369 15.63 19.49 -22.20
N ASN A 370 14.46 20.12 -22.38
CA ASN A 370 13.99 21.18 -21.50
C ASN A 370 13.77 20.68 -20.06
N LEU A 371 13.17 19.50 -19.87
CA LEU A 371 13.01 18.91 -18.54
C LEU A 371 14.36 18.65 -17.88
N LYS A 372 15.34 18.14 -18.64
CA LYS A 372 16.70 17.89 -18.12
C LYS A 372 17.34 19.18 -17.59
N ILE A 373 17.23 20.27 -18.34
CA ILE A 373 17.78 21.58 -17.95
C ILE A 373 17.08 22.09 -16.68
N LYS A 374 15.74 22.03 -16.63
CA LYS A 374 14.94 22.47 -15.47
C LYS A 374 15.30 21.65 -14.21
N LEU A 375 15.39 20.32 -14.33
CA LEU A 375 15.79 19.46 -13.21
C LEU A 375 17.20 19.80 -12.73
N LYS A 376 18.17 19.97 -13.63
CA LYS A 376 19.54 20.38 -13.24
C LYS A 376 19.52 21.68 -12.44
N LEU A 377 18.81 22.70 -12.92
CA LEU A 377 18.69 23.98 -12.23
C LEU A 377 18.07 23.84 -10.82
N ILE A 378 17.03 23.01 -10.69
CA ILE A 378 16.37 22.73 -9.40
C ILE A 378 17.36 22.09 -8.42
N PHE A 379 18.08 21.06 -8.85
CA PHE A 379 19.05 20.34 -8.02
C PHE A 379 20.33 21.14 -7.73
N GLU A 380 20.76 22.04 -8.63
CA GLU A 380 21.83 23.00 -8.39
C GLU A 380 21.43 24.00 -7.31
N THR A 381 20.22 24.56 -7.41
CA THR A 381 19.65 25.43 -6.38
C THR A 381 19.58 24.72 -5.03
N LEU A 382 19.19 23.43 -5.01
CA LEU A 382 19.15 22.61 -3.79
C LEU A 382 20.54 22.49 -3.13
N ASN A 383 21.59 22.27 -3.93
CA ASN A 383 22.97 22.21 -3.45
C ASN A 383 23.49 23.57 -2.96
N ASP A 384 23.02 24.67 -3.56
CA ASP A 384 23.38 26.02 -3.11
C ASP A 384 22.74 26.36 -1.75
N ILE A 385 21.54 25.85 -1.44
CA ILE A 385 20.91 26.01 -0.13
C ILE A 385 21.78 25.39 0.98
N GLU A 386 22.38 24.22 0.75
CA GLU A 386 23.29 23.57 1.73
C GLU A 386 24.54 24.42 2.06
N LYS A 387 24.89 25.40 1.21
CA LYS A 387 26.07 26.25 1.39
C LYS A 387 25.79 27.51 2.22
N ILE A 388 24.52 27.80 2.54
CA ILE A 388 24.12 28.96 3.34
C ILE A 388 24.61 28.77 4.78
N LYS A 389 25.38 29.74 5.30
CA LYS A 389 26.01 29.66 6.64
C LYS A 389 25.51 30.73 7.60
N ASP A 390 25.08 31.86 7.06
CA ASP A 390 24.68 33.04 7.81
C ASP A 390 23.64 33.88 7.04
N ILE A 391 23.14 34.93 7.69
CA ILE A 391 22.11 35.83 7.15
C ILE A 391 22.56 36.52 5.85
N ASN A 392 23.85 36.86 5.72
CA ASN A 392 24.34 37.54 4.52
C ASN A 392 24.33 36.57 3.32
N SER A 393 24.84 35.35 3.51
CA SER A 393 24.78 34.30 2.49
C SER A 393 23.35 33.90 2.12
N LEU A 394 22.40 33.95 3.07
CA LEU A 394 20.98 33.76 2.79
C LEU A 394 20.41 34.88 1.91
N ASN A 395 20.71 36.14 2.24
CA ASN A 395 20.26 37.29 1.45
C ASN A 395 20.82 37.23 0.02
N GLU A 396 22.11 36.94 -0.13
CA GLU A 396 22.75 36.77 -1.44
C GLU A 396 22.09 35.65 -2.25
N PHE A 397 21.83 34.50 -1.62
CA PHE A 397 21.14 33.37 -2.26
C PHE A 397 19.73 33.74 -2.71
N LEU A 398 18.93 34.42 -1.86
CA LEU A 398 17.58 34.84 -2.22
C LEU A 398 17.59 35.84 -3.38
N CYS A 399 18.51 36.80 -3.37
CA CYS A 399 18.67 37.75 -4.48
C CYS A 399 19.07 37.06 -5.79
N ASP A 400 20.01 36.11 -5.74
CA ASP A 400 20.50 35.42 -6.94
C ASP A 400 19.47 34.43 -7.51
N LYS A 401 18.77 33.67 -6.66
CA LYS A 401 17.92 32.56 -7.10
C LYS A 401 16.43 32.89 -7.21
N PHE A 402 15.93 33.85 -6.43
CA PHE A 402 14.49 34.12 -6.33
C PHE A 402 14.10 35.55 -6.68
N PHE A 403 15.01 36.51 -6.60
CA PHE A 403 14.71 37.93 -6.83
C PHE A 403 15.67 38.57 -7.83
N SER A 404 16.17 37.76 -8.78
CA SER A 404 17.21 38.16 -9.74
C SER A 404 16.70 39.12 -10.80
N SER A 405 15.39 39.05 -11.10
CA SER A 405 14.74 39.84 -12.13
C SER A 405 13.40 40.42 -11.65
N LYS A 406 12.92 41.44 -12.38
CA LYS A 406 11.60 42.02 -12.14
C LYS A 406 10.48 40.98 -12.32
N THR A 407 10.65 40.06 -13.28
CA THR A 407 9.72 38.95 -13.51
C THR A 407 9.64 38.00 -12.33
N ASP A 408 10.77 37.66 -11.69
CA ASP A 408 10.78 36.79 -10.50
C ASP A 408 10.10 37.47 -9.31
N ILE A 409 10.39 38.76 -9.11
CA ILE A 409 9.75 39.56 -8.07
C ILE A 409 8.23 39.62 -8.30
N ASP A 410 7.80 39.92 -9.53
CA ASP A 410 6.38 40.03 -9.88
C ASP A 410 5.65 38.68 -9.77
N PHE A 411 6.35 37.55 -9.97
CA PHE A 411 5.78 36.22 -9.75
C PHE A 411 5.33 36.00 -8.29
N PHE A 412 6.14 36.48 -7.33
CA PHE A 412 5.88 36.33 -5.89
C PHE A 412 4.96 37.42 -5.31
N ILE A 413 4.67 38.49 -6.06
CA ILE A 413 3.68 39.49 -5.66
C ILE A 413 2.29 38.87 -5.80
N GLU A 414 1.55 38.85 -4.69
CA GLU A 414 0.18 38.36 -4.62
C GLU A 414 -0.73 39.44 -4.02
N GLU A 415 -1.80 39.79 -4.73
CA GLU A 415 -2.85 40.70 -4.25
C GLU A 415 -3.78 40.02 -3.23
N LYS A 416 -3.18 39.29 -2.27
CA LYS A 416 -3.92 38.59 -1.20
C LYS A 416 -4.10 39.44 0.06
N PHE A 417 -3.37 40.53 0.18
CA PHE A 417 -3.41 41.42 1.33
C PHE A 417 -3.51 42.86 0.84
N ASP A 418 -4.39 43.66 1.46
CA ASP A 418 -4.43 45.09 1.25
C ASP A 418 -3.08 45.69 1.67
N THR A 419 -2.45 46.42 0.75
CA THR A 419 -1.16 47.10 0.93
C THR A 419 -1.22 48.26 1.90
#